data_AF-A0AAE3U4L4-F1
#
_entry.id   AF-A0AAE3U4L4-F1
#
_cell.length_a   1.000
_cell.length_b   1.000
_cell.length_c   1.000
_cell.angle_alpha   90.00
_cell.angle_beta   90.00
_cell.angle_gamma   90.00
#
_symmetry.space_group_name_H-M   'P 1'
#
loop_
_entity.id
_entity.type
_entity.pdbx_description
1 polymer ?
#
loop_
_entity_poly.entity_id
_entity_poly.type
_entity_poly.pdbx_seq_one_letter_code
_entity_poly.pdbx_strand_id
1 'polypeptide(L)' 'MLYYALVFLVVALIAGLLGFGGVAGASASIAQVLFFLFLVLFVVSLVVRLVRGA' A
#
# COMPACT_ATOMS: atom_id res chain seq x y z
N MET A 1 -14.80 -15.36 5.27
CA MET A 1 -14.16 -14.05 5.04
C MET A 1 -13.91 -13.29 6.35
N LEU A 2 -14.88 -13.18 7.26
CA LEU A 2 -14.72 -12.50 8.56
C LEU A 2 -13.58 -13.04 9.45
N TYR A 3 -13.39 -14.37 9.46
CA TYR A 3 -12.32 -15.03 10.22
C TYR A 3 -10.93 -14.57 9.80
N TYR A 4 -10.65 -14.54 8.50
CA TYR A 4 -9.37 -14.05 7.98
C TYR A 4 -9.15 -12.58 8.29
N ALA A 5 -10.18 -11.73 8.21
CA ALA A 5 -10.09 -10.32 8.57
C ALA A 5 -9.72 -10.13 10.07
N LEU A 6 -10.32 -10.93 10.97
CA LEU A 6 -9.99 -10.94 12.39
C LEU A 6 -8.56 -11.43 12.66
N VAL A 7 -8.12 -12.47 11.95
CA VAL A 7 -6.74 -12.97 12.06
C VAL A 7 -5.73 -11.92 11.61
N PHE A 8 -5.97 -11.24 10.50
CA PHE A 8 -5.11 -10.15 10.03
C PHE A 8 -5.09 -8.95 10.97
N LEU A 9 -6.22 -8.60 11.60
CA LEU A 9 -6.32 -7.56 12.63
C LEU A 9 -5.41 -7.89 13.83
N VAL A 10 -5.47 -9.12 14.32
CA VAL A 10 -4.67 -9.58 15.47
C VAL A 10 -3.19 -9.59 15.14
N VAL A 11 -2.82 -10.08 13.95
CA VAL A 11 -1.42 -10.08 13.49
C VAL A 11 -0.87 -8.65 13.34
N ALA A 12 -1.66 -7.71 12.81
CA ALA A 12 -1.27 -6.31 12.68
C ALA A 12 -1.06 -5.63 14.04
N LEU A 13 -1.94 -5.91 15.02
CA LEU A 13 -1.78 -5.39 16.38
C LEU A 13 -0.54 -5.97 17.07
N ILE A 14 -0.30 -7.28 16.94
CA ILE A 14 0.88 -7.95 17.51
C ILE A 14 2.16 -7.42 16.84
N ALA A 15 2.18 -7.23 15.53
CA ALA A 15 3.30 -6.62 14.82
C ALA A 15 3.54 -5.16 15.25
N GLY A 16 2.47 -4.39 15.50
CA GLY A 16 2.57 -3.04 16.05
C GLY A 16 3.11 -3.01 17.48
N LEU A 17 2.69 -3.95 18.33
CA LEU A 17 3.11 -4.06 19.74
C LEU A 17 4.53 -4.59 19.92
N LEU A 18 4.99 -5.52 19.07
CA LEU A 18 6.32 -6.13 19.14
C LEU A 18 7.47 -5.18 18.76
N GLY A 19 7.19 -3.88 18.61
CA GLY A 19 8.26 -2.91 18.39
C GLY A 19 8.92 -3.05 17.02
N PHE A 20 8.21 -3.62 16.04
CA PHE A 20 8.58 -3.47 14.62
C PHE A 20 8.52 -1.99 14.18
N GLY A 21 8.62 -0.98 15.04
CA GLY A 21 8.66 0.44 14.66
C GLY A 21 9.80 0.78 13.69
N GLY A 22 10.94 0.09 13.80
CA GLY A 22 12.05 0.22 12.85
C GLY A 22 11.74 -0.38 11.46
N VAL A 23 11.10 -1.56 11.45
CA VAL A 23 10.67 -2.22 10.20
C VAL A 23 9.45 -1.53 9.61
N ALA A 24 8.52 -1.05 10.43
CA ALA A 24 7.37 -0.25 10.05
C ALA A 24 7.81 1.09 9.45
N GLY A 25 8.86 1.72 9.98
CA GLY A 25 9.49 2.89 9.37
C GLY A 25 10.11 2.56 8.00
N ALA A 26 10.87 1.47 7.91
CA ALA A 26 11.46 1.02 6.64
C ALA A 26 10.36 0.65 5.61
N SER A 27 9.34 -0.10 6.02
CA SER A 27 8.18 -0.48 5.21
C SER A 27 7.33 0.73 4.82
N ALA A 28 7.16 1.73 5.69
CA ALA A 28 6.45 2.96 5.37
C ALA A 28 7.15 3.75 4.26
N SER A 29 8.48 3.81 4.30
CA SER A 29 9.27 4.47 3.26
C SER A 29 9.14 3.75 1.90
N ILE A 30 9.18 2.41 1.89
CA ILE A 30 8.99 1.60 0.69
C ILE A 30 7.57 1.74 0.15
N ALA A 31 6.56 1.76 1.03
CA ALA A 31 5.16 1.95 0.66
C ALA A 31 4.90 3.32 0.02
N GLN A 32 5.52 4.39 0.52
CA GLN A 32 5.43 5.73 -0.07
C GLN A 32 5.98 5.77 -1.50
N VAL A 33 7.13 5.13 -1.74
CA VAL A 33 7.72 5.05 -3.09
C VAL A 33 6.81 4.29 -4.05
N LEU A 34 6.28 3.14 -3.63
CA LEU A 34 5.34 2.36 -4.44
C LEU A 34 4.02 3.10 -4.70
N PHE A 35 3.51 3.84 -3.72
CA PHE A 35 2.31 4.66 -3.87
C PHE A 35 2.51 5.75 -4.93
N PHE A 36 3.63 6.48 -4.87
CA PHE A 36 3.96 7.48 -5.88
C PHE A 36 4.16 6.88 -7.27
N LEU A 37 4.85 5.73 -7.37
CA LEU A 37 5.02 5.02 -8.64
C LEU A 37 3.68 4.61 -9.24
N PHE A 38 2.77 4.07 -8.41
CA PHE A 38 1.41 3.74 -8.82
C PHE A 38 0.65 4.99 -9.29
N LEU A 39 0.78 6.11 -8.57
CA LEU A 39 0.11 7.37 -8.93
C LEU A 39 0.58 7.88 -10.29
N VAL A 40 1.89 7.85 -10.56
CA VAL A 40 2.46 8.24 -11.85
C VAL A 40 1.94 7.32 -12.96
N LEU A 41 2.00 6.00 -12.77
CA LEU A 41 1.48 5.04 -13.75
C LEU A 41 -0.03 5.20 -13.97
N PHE A 42 -0.78 5.47 -12.91
CA PHE A 42 -2.21 5.73 -12.97
C PHE A 42 -2.50 6.97 -13.83
N VAL A 43 -1.84 8.10 -13.55
CA VAL A 43 -1.98 9.33 -14.35
C VAL A 43 -1.59 9.08 -15.81
N VAL A 44 -0.47 8.40 -16.07
CA VAL A 44 -0.05 8.06 -17.43
C VAL A 44 -1.10 7.19 -18.12
N SER A 45 -1.61 6.15 -17.47
CA SER A 45 -2.64 5.28 -18.04
C SER A 45 -3.94 6.04 -18.33
N LEU A 46 -4.30 6.99 -17.46
CA LEU A 46 -5.50 7.80 -17.58
C LEU A 46 -5.35 8.80 -18.75
N VAL A 47 -4.19 9.43 -18.89
CA VAL A 47 -3.86 10.29 -20.04
C VAL A 47 -3.82 9.49 -21.33
N VAL A 48 -3.16 8.33 -21.36
CA VAL A 48 -3.13 7.45 -22.54
C VAL A 48 -4.54 7.01 -22.93
N ARG A 49 -5.39 6.67 -21.96
CA ARG A 49 -6.79 6.31 -22.21
C ARG A 49 -7.63 7.48 -22.68
N LEU A 50 -7.40 8.69 -22.16
CA LEU A 50 -8.07 9.92 -22.59
C LEU A 50 -7.66 10.31 -24.02
N VAL A 51 -6.38 10.16 -24.36
CA VAL A 51 -5.84 10.49 -25.69
C VAL A 51 -6.20 9.44 -26.74
N ARG A 52 -6.27 8.15 -26.39
CA ARG A 52 -6.68 7.08 -27.32
C ARG A 52 -8.20 6.88 -27.40
N GLY A 53 -8.96 7.43 -26.46
CA GLY A 53 -10.41 7.35 -26.39
C GLY A 53 -11.15 8.57 -26.97
N ALA A 54 -10.41 9.60 -27.39
CA ALA A 54 -10.89 10.71 -28.23
C ALA A 54 -10.54 10.41 -29.70
#